data_AF-Q6FSP5-F1
#
_entry.id   AF-Q6FSP5-F1
#
_cell.length_a   1.000
_cell.length_b   1.000
_cell.length_c   1.000
_cell.angle_alpha   90.00
_cell.angle_beta   90.00
_cell.angle_gamma   90.00
#
_symmetry.space_group_name_H-M   'P 1'
#
loop_
_entity.id
_entity.type
_entity.pdbx_description
1 polymer ?
#
loop_
_entity_poly.entity_id
_entity_poly.type
_entity_poly.pdbx_seq_one_letter_code
_entity_poly.pdbx_strand_id
1 'polypeptide(L)'
;MPPKRYDDLSLLTLWPVAPDIDLAQYIYQFLTSEVGTQTEKEVYFTDSINSFPIHQLQELVNESNQSIYENIKINTALDLHELSSIIKKNTESLILKKIQNKKTNDLKPFQILSVINGLDVMFRSTLVSFTNEQAHLMLRDVMLRLRQVCNEYDCSPLTFKIILLFNRSDVMELLPKQRHSAAHQQKKMKYNNAMEGNSVGEFVGKYYCDEVAQ
;
A
#
# COMPACT_ATOMS: atom_id res chain seq x y z
N MET A 1 0.59 -12.86 -7.67
CA MET A 1 -0.54 -13.39 -6.88
C MET A 1 -1.05 -12.25 -5.99
N PRO A 2 -2.33 -12.23 -5.60
CA PRO A 2 -2.80 -11.31 -4.58
C PRO A 2 -2.03 -11.54 -3.27
N PRO A 3 -1.79 -10.48 -2.48
CA PRO A 3 -1.12 -10.63 -1.21
C PRO A 3 -1.99 -11.50 -0.29
N LYS A 4 -1.41 -11.94 0.82
CA LYS A 4 -2.14 -12.75 1.81
C LYS A 4 -3.41 -12.03 2.27
N ARG A 5 -4.32 -12.77 2.90
CA ARG A 5 -5.51 -12.18 3.53
C ARG A 5 -5.08 -11.10 4.52
N TYR A 6 -5.98 -10.15 4.78
CA TYR A 6 -5.69 -8.99 5.64
C TYR A 6 -5.04 -9.38 6.98
N ASP A 7 -5.57 -10.41 7.64
CA ASP A 7 -5.09 -10.87 8.94
C ASP A 7 -3.67 -11.48 8.88
N ASP A 8 -3.24 -11.89 7.70
CA ASP A 8 -1.92 -12.47 7.44
C ASP A 8 -0.92 -11.45 6.86
N LEU A 9 -1.35 -10.21 6.62
CA LEU A 9 -0.49 -9.14 6.13
C LEU A 9 0.47 -8.66 7.22
N SER A 10 1.73 -8.45 6.81
CA SER A 10 2.66 -7.65 7.60
C SER A 10 2.24 -6.18 7.65
N LEU A 11 2.82 -5.42 8.58
CA LEU A 11 2.49 -4.00 8.78
C LEU A 11 2.67 -3.17 7.51
N LEU A 12 3.82 -3.37 6.84
CA LEU A 12 4.11 -2.82 5.53
C LEU A 12 4.49 -3.94 4.56
N THR A 13 3.63 -4.13 3.56
CA THR A 13 3.82 -5.11 2.49
C THR A 13 4.13 -4.39 1.19
N LEU A 14 5.22 -4.73 0.53
CA LEU A 14 5.45 -4.33 -0.86
C LEU A 14 4.74 -5.32 -1.78
N TRP A 15 3.92 -4.83 -2.69
CA TRP A 15 3.30 -5.67 -3.72
C TRP A 15 3.74 -5.20 -5.12
N PRO A 16 4.57 -5.99 -5.81
CA PRO A 16 4.92 -5.72 -7.21
C PRO A 16 3.66 -5.71 -8.06
N VAL A 17 3.53 -4.74 -8.97
CA VAL A 17 2.30 -4.35 -9.66
C VAL A 17 1.43 -5.54 -9.99
N ALA A 18 0.27 -5.52 -9.34
CA ALA A 18 -0.85 -6.37 -9.61
C ALA A 18 -1.56 -5.84 -10.86
N PRO A 19 -2.05 -6.71 -11.74
CA PRO A 19 -3.12 -6.33 -12.65
C PRO A 19 -4.23 -5.57 -11.91
N ASP A 20 -4.80 -4.53 -12.53
CA ASP A 20 -5.92 -3.75 -11.98
C ASP A 20 -7.04 -4.64 -11.45
N ILE A 21 -7.30 -5.76 -12.14
CA ILE A 21 -8.28 -6.77 -11.73
C ILE A 21 -7.90 -7.49 -10.43
N ASP A 22 -6.64 -7.83 -10.22
CA ASP A 22 -6.17 -8.51 -9.01
C ASP A 22 -6.27 -7.56 -7.80
N LEU A 23 -5.92 -6.28 -8.00
CA LEU A 23 -6.09 -5.25 -6.98
C LEU A 23 -7.56 -5.00 -6.65
N ALA A 24 -8.42 -4.88 -7.66
CA ALA A 24 -9.86 -4.72 -7.46
C ALA A 24 -10.47 -5.92 -6.72
N GLN A 25 -10.09 -7.14 -7.10
CA GLN A 25 -10.48 -8.37 -6.40
C GLN A 25 -10.01 -8.38 -4.95
N TYR A 26 -8.77 -7.96 -4.69
CA TYR A 26 -8.24 -7.90 -3.33
C TYR A 26 -9.03 -6.92 -2.45
N ILE A 27 -9.27 -5.71 -2.95
CA ILE A 27 -10.07 -4.69 -2.26
C ILE A 27 -11.49 -5.19 -2.00
N TYR A 28 -12.12 -5.80 -3.02
CA TYR A 28 -13.45 -6.39 -2.92
C TYR A 28 -13.50 -7.48 -1.85
N GLN A 29 -12.57 -8.43 -1.87
CA GLN A 29 -12.48 -9.52 -0.89
C GLN A 29 -12.22 -9.00 0.53
N PHE A 30 -11.37 -7.98 0.69
CA PHE A 30 -11.15 -7.36 1.99
C PHE A 30 -12.45 -6.78 2.55
N LEU A 31 -13.16 -5.96 1.77
CA LEU A 31 -14.39 -5.28 2.20
C LEU A 31 -15.58 -6.24 2.41
N THR A 32 -15.64 -7.35 1.66
CA THR A 32 -16.76 -8.30 1.72
C THR A 32 -16.50 -9.53 2.58
N SER A 33 -15.25 -9.80 2.98
CA SER A 33 -14.95 -10.97 3.79
C SER A 33 -15.66 -10.91 5.15
N GLU A 34 -16.41 -11.96 5.46
CA GLU A 34 -17.12 -12.09 6.74
C GLU A 34 -16.14 -12.49 7.86
N VAL A 35 -15.37 -11.52 8.36
CA VAL A 35 -14.55 -11.72 9.57
C VAL A 35 -15.36 -11.22 10.76
N GLY A 36 -16.28 -12.06 11.24
CA GLY A 36 -17.23 -11.70 12.30
C GLY A 36 -18.30 -10.73 11.79
N THR A 37 -19.56 -10.96 12.18
CA THR A 37 -20.75 -10.27 11.65
C THR A 37 -20.83 -8.76 11.93
N GLN A 38 -19.80 -8.14 12.50
CA GLN A 38 -19.81 -6.73 12.91
C GLN A 38 -18.47 -6.00 12.73
N THR A 39 -17.51 -6.57 11.99
CA THR A 39 -16.23 -5.88 11.75
C THR A 39 -16.41 -4.83 10.66
N GLU A 40 -16.22 -3.57 11.01
CA GLU A 40 -16.22 -2.48 10.04
C GLU A 40 -14.88 -2.43 9.31
N LYS A 41 -14.91 -2.09 8.02
CA LYS A 41 -13.74 -2.14 7.15
C LYS A 41 -13.66 -0.91 6.28
N GLU A 42 -12.47 -0.34 6.13
CA GLU A 42 -12.23 0.80 5.25
C GLU A 42 -10.93 0.64 4.46
N VAL A 43 -10.96 1.18 3.23
CA VAL A 43 -9.80 1.26 2.35
C VAL A 43 -9.43 2.73 2.14
N TYR A 44 -8.18 3.08 2.42
CA TYR A 44 -7.57 4.34 1.99
C TYR A 44 -6.69 4.07 0.78
N PHE A 45 -7.14 4.48 -0.40
CA PHE A 45 -6.34 4.40 -1.62
C PHE A 45 -5.70 5.75 -1.90
N THR A 46 -4.36 5.82 -1.83
CA THR A 46 -3.60 7.04 -2.13
C THR A 46 -2.76 6.80 -3.38
N ASP A 47 -2.91 7.65 -4.38
CA ASP A 47 -2.26 7.47 -5.68
C ASP A 47 -1.72 8.78 -6.25
N SER A 48 -0.65 8.70 -7.04
CA SER A 48 -0.08 9.85 -7.73
C SER A 48 -0.69 10.13 -9.10
N ILE A 49 -1.41 9.16 -9.69
CA ILE A 49 -1.87 9.25 -11.09
C ILE A 49 -3.37 9.00 -11.29
N ASN A 50 -4.18 8.94 -10.23
CA ASN A 50 -5.63 8.73 -10.28
C ASN A 50 -6.05 7.46 -11.06
N SER A 51 -5.34 6.36 -10.82
CA SER A 51 -5.46 5.05 -11.47
C SER A 51 -6.20 4.01 -10.63
N PHE A 52 -7.08 4.44 -9.71
CA PHE A 52 -7.89 3.49 -8.95
C PHE A 52 -8.71 2.60 -9.91
N PRO A 53 -8.70 1.25 -9.75
CA PRO A 53 -9.31 0.32 -10.71
C PRO A 53 -10.84 0.26 -10.57
N ILE A 54 -11.50 1.40 -10.77
CA ILE A 54 -12.93 1.58 -10.55
C ILE A 54 -13.76 0.70 -11.48
N HIS A 55 -13.36 0.54 -12.74
CA HIS A 55 -14.10 -0.27 -13.70
C HIS A 55 -14.09 -1.75 -13.31
N GLN A 56 -12.92 -2.28 -12.97
CA GLN A 56 -12.76 -3.65 -12.52
C GLN A 56 -13.50 -3.88 -11.20
N LEU A 57 -13.50 -2.89 -10.29
CA LEU A 57 -14.28 -2.99 -9.07
C LEU A 57 -15.79 -2.98 -9.35
N GLN A 58 -16.26 -2.12 -10.25
CA GLN A 58 -17.67 -2.06 -10.66
C GLN A 58 -18.18 -3.37 -11.26
N GLU A 59 -17.33 -4.12 -11.96
CA GLU A 59 -17.68 -5.45 -12.47
C GLU A 59 -17.85 -6.50 -11.37
N LEU A 60 -17.23 -6.30 -10.20
CA LEU A 60 -17.32 -7.21 -9.05
C LEU A 60 -18.48 -6.87 -8.10
N VAL A 61 -18.90 -5.61 -8.08
CA VAL A 61 -19.95 -5.09 -7.18
C VAL A 61 -21.33 -5.27 -7.81
N ASN A 62 -22.24 -5.90 -7.07
CA ASN A 62 -23.64 -6.05 -7.43
C ASN A 62 -24.51 -5.07 -6.61
N GLU A 63 -25.82 -5.05 -6.86
CA GLU A 63 -26.74 -4.14 -6.14
C GLU A 63 -26.77 -4.38 -4.62
N SER A 64 -26.52 -5.62 -4.18
CA SER A 64 -26.58 -5.99 -2.76
C SER A 64 -25.38 -5.51 -1.92
N ASN A 65 -24.27 -5.14 -2.56
CA ASN A 65 -23.04 -4.74 -1.88
C ASN A 65 -22.53 -3.35 -2.32
N GLN A 66 -23.40 -2.48 -2.84
CA GLN A 66 -23.03 -1.11 -3.20
C GLN A 66 -22.47 -0.27 -2.04
N SER A 67 -22.85 -0.61 -0.80
CA SER A 67 -22.34 0.07 0.39
C SER A 67 -20.83 -0.03 0.55
N ILE A 68 -20.14 -0.95 -0.14
CA ILE A 68 -18.67 -1.01 -0.09
C ILE A 68 -18.01 0.26 -0.62
N TYR A 69 -18.64 0.99 -1.55
CA TYR A 69 -18.10 2.25 -2.06
C TYR A 69 -17.99 3.31 -0.98
N GLU A 70 -18.88 3.30 0.01
CA GLU A 70 -18.86 4.25 1.13
C GLU A 70 -17.61 4.05 2.00
N ASN A 71 -17.08 2.84 2.01
CA ASN A 71 -15.91 2.42 2.78
C ASN A 71 -14.58 2.59 2.02
N ILE A 72 -14.61 3.13 0.81
CA ILE A 72 -13.41 3.41 0.01
C ILE A 72 -13.17 4.92 -0.01
N LYS A 73 -11.99 5.33 0.46
CA LYS A 73 -11.54 6.73 0.46
C LYS A 73 -10.39 6.87 -0.53
N ILE A 74 -10.62 7.63 -1.59
CA ILE A 74 -9.62 7.92 -2.63
C ILE A 74 -8.92 9.24 -2.30
N ASN A 75 -7.60 9.24 -2.31
CA ASN A 75 -6.76 10.43 -2.15
C ASN A 75 -5.74 10.49 -3.30
N THR A 76 -5.41 11.71 -3.72
CA THR A 76 -4.33 11.96 -4.68
C THR A 76 -3.16 12.61 -3.96
N ALA A 77 -1.94 12.10 -4.16
CA ALA A 77 -0.71 12.71 -3.65
C ALA A 77 0.33 12.79 -4.76
N LEU A 78 0.77 13.99 -5.08
CA LEU A 78 1.71 14.26 -6.18
C LEU A 78 3.18 14.22 -5.73
N ASP A 79 3.42 14.44 -4.44
CA ASP A 79 4.73 14.43 -3.81
C ASP A 79 4.69 13.85 -2.37
N LEU A 80 5.86 13.77 -1.72
CA LEU A 80 5.98 13.22 -0.37
C LEU A 80 5.38 14.13 0.72
N HIS A 81 5.27 15.44 0.48
CA HIS A 81 4.69 16.37 1.43
C HIS A 81 3.16 16.19 1.48
N GLU A 82 2.51 16.05 0.33
CA GLU A 82 1.09 15.72 0.22
C GLU A 82 0.80 14.35 0.83
N LEU A 83 1.62 13.34 0.52
CA LEU A 83 1.48 12.01 1.13
C LEU A 83 1.59 12.08 2.66
N SER A 84 2.57 12.80 3.19
CA SER A 84 2.73 13.00 4.64
C SER A 84 1.50 13.66 5.27
N SER A 85 0.92 14.66 4.59
CA SER A 85 -0.29 15.35 5.03
C SER A 85 -1.52 14.42 5.04
N ILE A 86 -1.67 13.57 4.02
CA ILE A 86 -2.73 12.55 3.94
C ILE A 86 -2.58 11.52 5.06
N ILE A 87 -1.37 11.02 5.30
CA ILE A 87 -1.10 10.05 6.39
C ILE A 87 -1.47 10.66 7.74
N LYS A 88 -1.09 11.92 7.98
CA LYS A 88 -1.43 12.64 9.20
C LYS A 88 -2.96 12.74 9.36
N LYS A 89 -3.68 13.18 8.33
CA LYS A 89 -5.14 13.29 8.35
C LYS A 89 -5.83 11.94 8.59
N ASN A 90 -5.36 10.88 7.94
CA ASN A 90 -5.90 9.54 8.14
C ASN A 90 -5.67 9.09 9.60
N THR A 91 -4.46 9.28 10.13
CA THR A 91 -4.12 8.95 11.52
C THR A 91 -5.00 9.72 12.52
N GLU A 92 -5.21 11.02 12.30
CA GLU A 92 -6.11 11.83 13.13
C GLU A 92 -7.55 11.29 13.10
N SER A 93 -8.04 10.85 11.94
CA SER A 93 -9.34 10.18 11.82
C SER A 93 -9.40 8.88 12.64
N LEU A 94 -8.33 8.07 12.64
CA LEU A 94 -8.23 6.84 13.45
C LEU A 94 -8.32 7.13 14.94
N ILE A 95 -7.61 8.17 15.39
CA ILE A 95 -7.63 8.59 16.79
C ILE A 95 -9.05 8.98 17.20
N LEU A 96 -9.77 9.74 16.36
CA LEU A 96 -11.16 10.11 16.62
C LEU A 96 -12.07 8.88 16.68
N LYS A 97 -11.93 7.93 15.75
CA LYS A 97 -12.68 6.66 15.78
C LYS A 97 -12.40 5.85 17.04
N LYS A 98 -11.13 5.72 17.44
CA LYS A 98 -10.73 5.04 18.68
C LYS A 98 -11.36 5.71 19.91
N ILE A 99 -11.41 7.04 19.95
CA ILE A 99 -12.06 7.78 21.05
C ILE A 99 -13.58 7.55 21.04
N GLN A 100 -14.21 7.55 19.88
CA GLN A 100 -15.66 7.32 19.75
C GLN A 100 -16.04 5.90 20.21
N ASN A 101 -15.33 4.86 19.76
CA ASN A 101 -15.61 3.47 20.17
C ASN A 101 -15.43 3.26 21.68
N LYS A 102 -14.51 3.99 22.31
CA LYS A 102 -14.38 3.95 23.79
C LYS A 102 -15.55 4.62 24.51
N LYS A 103 -16.19 5.63 23.92
CA LYS A 103 -17.31 6.34 24.54
C LYS A 103 -18.61 5.55 24.46
N THR A 104 -18.82 4.79 23.38
CA THR A 104 -20.07 4.06 23.13
C THR A 104 -20.10 2.68 23.80
N ASN A 105 -18.98 2.19 24.36
CA ASN A 105 -18.77 0.79 24.77
C ASN A 105 -19.00 -0.26 23.66
N ASP A 106 -19.32 0.17 22.44
CA ASP A 106 -19.37 -0.66 21.24
C ASP A 106 -17.95 -0.74 20.68
N LEU A 107 -17.13 -1.61 21.28
CA LEU A 107 -15.81 -1.98 20.78
C LEU A 107 -15.93 -2.89 19.55
N LYS A 108 -16.64 -2.43 18.51
CA LYS A 108 -16.70 -3.15 17.24
C LYS A 108 -15.31 -3.16 16.62
N PRO A 109 -14.82 -4.33 16.18
CA PRO A 109 -13.56 -4.41 15.45
C PRO A 109 -13.62 -3.54 14.19
N PHE A 110 -12.53 -2.83 13.90
CA PHE A 110 -12.38 -1.93 12.77
C PHE A 110 -11.08 -2.26 12.06
N GLN A 111 -11.14 -2.66 10.79
CA GLN A 111 -9.97 -3.00 9.97
C GLN A 111 -9.74 -1.96 8.89
N ILE A 112 -8.48 -1.56 8.72
CA ILE A 112 -8.11 -0.53 7.76
C ILE A 112 -6.99 -1.03 6.89
N LEU A 113 -7.22 -0.93 5.59
CA LEU A 113 -6.22 -1.20 4.57
C LEU A 113 -5.85 0.12 3.90
N SER A 114 -4.59 0.52 3.98
CA SER A 114 -4.07 1.62 3.16
C SER A 114 -3.28 1.07 1.99
N VAL A 115 -3.62 1.50 0.79
CA VAL A 115 -2.91 1.17 -0.44
C VAL A 115 -2.28 2.45 -0.97
N ILE A 116 -0.96 2.42 -1.17
CA ILE A 116 -0.20 3.56 -1.71
C ILE A 116 0.38 3.15 -3.06
N ASN A 117 -0.02 3.84 -4.12
CA ASN A 117 0.50 3.67 -5.47
C ASN A 117 1.32 4.90 -5.90
N GLY A 118 2.38 4.67 -6.67
CA GLY A 118 3.18 5.74 -7.25
C GLY A 118 4.10 6.47 -6.25
N LEU A 119 4.56 5.77 -5.21
CA LEU A 119 5.52 6.35 -4.25
C LEU A 119 6.84 6.78 -4.92
N ASP A 120 7.25 6.08 -5.98
CA ASP A 120 8.38 6.44 -6.83
C ASP A 120 8.12 7.75 -7.61
N VAL A 121 6.90 7.95 -8.11
CA VAL A 121 6.47 9.20 -8.77
C VAL A 121 6.50 10.34 -7.76
N MET A 122 5.93 10.15 -6.57
CA MET A 122 5.93 11.15 -5.50
C MET A 122 7.36 11.52 -5.08
N PHE A 123 8.25 10.53 -4.96
CA PHE A 123 9.67 10.75 -4.67
C PHE A 123 10.35 11.56 -5.79
N ARG A 124 10.12 11.21 -7.06
CA ARG A 124 10.66 11.97 -8.21
C ARG A 124 10.13 13.39 -8.26
N SER A 125 8.84 13.62 -8.02
CA SER A 125 8.26 14.97 -7.93
C SER A 125 8.92 15.78 -6.81
N THR A 126 9.18 15.16 -5.67
CA THR A 126 9.87 15.80 -4.54
C THR A 126 11.30 16.21 -4.93
N LEU A 127 12.02 15.37 -5.68
CA LEU A 127 13.38 15.69 -6.17
C LEU A 127 13.43 16.89 -7.13
N VAL A 128 12.31 17.31 -7.74
CA VAL A 128 12.27 18.51 -8.57
C VAL A 128 12.44 19.77 -7.73
N SER A 129 11.90 19.77 -6.51
CA SER A 129 11.84 20.94 -5.63
C SER A 129 12.88 20.92 -4.50
N PHE A 130 13.46 19.77 -4.20
CA PHE A 130 14.33 19.55 -3.04
C PHE A 130 15.62 18.84 -3.42
N THR A 131 16.64 18.93 -2.55
CA THR A 131 17.88 18.16 -2.74
C THR A 131 17.62 16.66 -2.56
N ASN A 132 18.51 15.83 -3.10
CA ASN A 132 18.44 14.38 -2.94
C ASN A 132 18.41 13.96 -1.46
N GLU A 133 19.26 14.58 -0.62
CA GLU A 133 19.29 14.33 0.82
C GLU A 133 17.95 14.67 1.48
N GLN A 134 17.35 15.82 1.15
CA GLN A 134 16.05 16.23 1.67
C GLN A 134 14.94 15.27 1.24
N ALA A 135 14.90 14.85 -0.02
CA ALA A 135 13.91 13.90 -0.50
C ALA A 135 14.03 12.54 0.21
N HIS A 136 15.26 12.04 0.44
CA HIS A 136 15.47 10.82 1.21
C HIS A 136 15.09 10.97 2.69
N LEU A 137 15.35 12.12 3.31
CA LEU A 137 14.90 12.42 4.67
C LEU A 137 13.36 12.40 4.75
N MET A 138 12.68 13.06 3.80
CA MET A 138 11.21 13.04 3.72
C MET A 138 10.67 11.63 3.50
N LEU A 139 11.27 10.85 2.61
CA LEU A 139 10.88 9.46 2.37
C LEU A 139 11.01 8.65 3.65
N ARG A 140 12.16 8.75 4.34
CA ARG A 140 12.40 8.08 5.61
C ARG A 140 11.33 8.46 6.64
N ASP A 141 11.05 9.74 6.80
CA ASP A 141 10.12 10.22 7.81
C ASP A 141 8.68 9.74 7.51
N VAL A 142 8.28 9.73 6.23
CA VAL A 142 7.01 9.13 5.77
C VAL A 142 6.97 7.63 6.08
N MET A 143 7.99 6.87 5.69
CA MET A 143 8.01 5.42 5.87
C MET A 143 8.01 5.02 7.35
N LEU A 144 8.78 5.71 8.19
CA LEU A 144 8.79 5.48 9.63
C LEU A 144 7.47 5.87 10.28
N ARG A 145 6.83 6.95 9.81
CA ARG A 145 5.51 7.35 10.30
C ARG A 145 4.44 6.31 9.96
N LEU A 146 4.44 5.80 8.73
CA LEU A 146 3.57 4.71 8.30
C LEU A 146 3.74 3.47 9.20
N ARG A 147 4.99 3.07 9.45
CA ARG A 147 5.31 1.94 10.34
C ARG A 147 4.85 2.17 11.78
N GLN A 148 5.03 3.38 12.30
CA GLN A 148 4.55 3.76 13.63
C GLN A 148 3.03 3.61 13.72
N VAL A 149 2.29 4.10 12.71
CA VAL A 149 0.82 3.99 12.67
C VAL A 149 0.39 2.53 12.66
N CYS A 150 0.94 1.69 11.78
CA CYS A 150 0.59 0.26 11.78
C CYS A 150 0.88 -0.41 13.13
N ASN A 151 2.03 -0.15 13.75
CA ASN A 151 2.38 -0.72 15.05
C ASN A 151 1.42 -0.28 16.18
N GLU A 152 0.98 0.98 16.19
CA GLU A 152 0.02 1.46 17.19
C GLU A 152 -1.34 0.75 17.10
N TYR A 153 -1.66 0.27 15.89
CA TYR A 153 -2.91 -0.39 15.55
C TYR A 153 -2.67 -1.81 15.01
N ASP A 154 -1.78 -2.58 15.62
CA ASP A 154 -1.56 -3.98 15.22
C ASP A 154 -2.49 -4.95 15.97
N CYS A 155 -3.22 -4.47 16.98
CA CYS A 155 -4.07 -5.29 17.83
C CYS A 155 -5.50 -4.73 17.94
N SER A 156 -6.46 -5.65 18.01
CA SER A 156 -7.90 -5.38 18.18
C SER A 156 -8.20 -4.36 19.30
N PRO A 157 -9.23 -3.49 19.13
CA PRO A 157 -10.27 -3.55 18.09
C PRO A 157 -9.90 -2.88 16.77
N LEU A 158 -8.93 -1.95 16.73
CA LEU A 158 -8.61 -1.23 15.50
C LEU A 158 -7.30 -1.76 14.92
N THR A 159 -7.36 -2.26 13.69
CA THR A 159 -6.18 -2.75 12.97
C THR A 159 -5.88 -1.91 11.72
N PHE A 160 -4.60 -1.68 11.43
CA PHE A 160 -4.16 -0.88 10.29
C PHE A 160 -2.98 -1.57 9.58
N LYS A 161 -3.13 -1.85 8.28
CA LYS A 161 -2.10 -2.49 7.43
C LYS A 161 -1.90 -1.67 6.15
N ILE A 162 -0.68 -1.69 5.62
CA ILE A 162 -0.30 -0.94 4.43
C ILE A 162 0.21 -1.87 3.34
N ILE A 163 -0.25 -1.61 2.11
CA ILE A 163 0.31 -2.16 0.88
C ILE A 163 0.93 -1.01 0.06
N LEU A 164 2.18 -1.20 -0.36
CA LEU A 164 2.86 -0.32 -1.31
C LEU A 164 2.90 -0.98 -2.68
N LEU A 165 2.36 -0.32 -3.70
CA LEU A 165 2.37 -0.80 -5.08
C LEU A 165 3.58 -0.22 -5.81
N PHE A 166 4.35 -1.10 -6.46
CA PHE A 166 5.51 -0.72 -7.29
C PHE A 166 5.55 -1.55 -8.56
N ASN A 167 5.94 -0.98 -9.71
CA ASN A 167 6.10 -1.78 -10.92
C ASN A 167 7.06 -2.94 -10.68
N ARG A 168 6.77 -4.10 -11.27
CA ARG A 168 7.63 -5.29 -11.11
C ARG A 168 9.07 -5.02 -11.54
N SER A 169 9.26 -4.18 -12.56
CA SER A 169 10.57 -3.70 -13.02
C SER A 169 11.38 -3.03 -11.92
N ASP A 170 10.71 -2.32 -11.02
CA ASP A 170 11.34 -1.50 -9.98
C ASP A 170 11.68 -2.31 -8.74
N VAL A 171 11.34 -3.59 -8.69
CA VAL A 171 11.60 -4.47 -7.53
C VAL A 171 12.22 -5.81 -7.93
N MET A 172 12.76 -5.89 -9.15
CA MET A 172 13.31 -7.13 -9.72
C MET A 172 14.39 -7.77 -8.84
N GLU A 173 15.25 -6.98 -8.19
CA GLU A 173 16.29 -7.54 -7.32
C GLU A 173 15.76 -8.17 -6.02
N LEU A 174 14.57 -7.76 -5.57
CA LEU A 174 13.91 -8.31 -4.39
C LEU A 174 13.20 -9.63 -4.68
N LEU A 175 12.91 -9.92 -5.94
CA LEU A 175 12.17 -11.11 -6.33
C LEU A 175 13.10 -12.33 -6.42
N PRO A 176 12.63 -13.52 -6.02
CA PRO A 176 13.42 -14.74 -6.18
C PRO A 176 13.80 -14.93 -7.65
N LYS A 177 15.10 -15.05 -7.91
CA LYS A 177 15.59 -15.46 -9.24
C LYS A 177 15.02 -16.85 -9.51
N GLN A 178 14.00 -16.95 -10.37
CA GLN A 178 13.47 -18.23 -10.80
C GLN A 178 14.63 -19.06 -11.34
N ARG A 179 15.02 -20.10 -10.58
CA ARG A 179 16.04 -21.05 -10.97
C ARG A 179 15.47 -21.97 -12.04
N HIS A 180 15.26 -21.44 -13.24
CA HIS A 180 15.02 -22.24 -14.42
C HIS A 180 16.22 -22.13 -15.36
N SER A 181 16.92 -23.26 -15.43
CA SER A 181 17.76 -23.73 -16.52
C SER A 181 19.17 -23.12 -16.64
N ALA A 182 20.10 -23.86 -16.06
CA ALA A 182 21.47 -23.99 -16.54
C ALA A 182 21.48 -24.55 -17.98
N ALA A 183 21.22 -23.71 -18.98
CA ALA A 183 21.60 -23.93 -20.38
C ALA A 183 21.28 -22.66 -21.16
N HIS A 184 22.28 -22.05 -21.79
CA HIS A 184 22.16 -20.89 -22.69
C HIS A 184 21.93 -19.53 -22.02
N GLN A 185 22.89 -19.10 -21.20
CA GLN A 185 23.16 -17.65 -21.09
C GLN A 185 23.99 -17.22 -22.29
N GLN A 186 23.32 -17.06 -23.44
CA GLN A 186 23.74 -16.03 -24.38
C GLN A 186 23.74 -14.71 -23.59
N LYS A 187 24.84 -13.97 -23.72
CA LYS A 187 25.02 -12.62 -23.18
C LYS A 187 23.85 -11.73 -23.61
N LYS A 188 22.74 -11.76 -22.88
CA LYS A 188 21.74 -10.70 -22.93
C LYS A 188 22.44 -9.48 -22.38
N MET A 189 22.86 -8.63 -23.32
CA MET A 189 23.31 -7.26 -23.13
C MET A 189 22.53 -6.68 -21.96
N LYS A 190 23.25 -6.25 -20.91
CA LYS A 190 22.73 -5.46 -19.79
C LYS A 190 22.25 -4.11 -20.34
N TYR A 191 21.16 -4.12 -21.09
CA TYR A 191 20.40 -2.93 -21.42
C TYR A 191 19.58 -2.63 -20.16
N ASN A 192 19.95 -1.56 -19.45
CA ASN A 192 19.19 -0.86 -18.40
C ASN A 192 19.67 -0.89 -16.93
N ASN A 193 20.82 -1.49 -16.57
CA ASN A 193 21.43 -1.26 -15.23
C ASN A 193 22.38 -0.04 -15.21
N ALA A 194 22.08 0.99 -16.01
CA ALA A 194 22.87 2.21 -16.09
C ALA A 194 22.32 3.36 -15.21
N MET A 195 21.53 3.04 -14.19
CA MET A 195 21.42 3.90 -13.00
C MET A 195 22.22 3.23 -11.89
N GLU A 196 23.35 3.81 -11.53
CA GLU A 196 24.09 3.42 -10.32
C GLU A 196 23.19 3.70 -9.09
N GLY A 197 22.51 2.67 -8.60
CA GLY A 197 21.71 2.76 -7.38
C GLY A 197 20.51 1.81 -7.38
N ASN A 198 20.00 1.52 -6.18
CA ASN A 198 18.71 0.84 -6.03
C ASN A 198 17.60 1.76 -6.55
N SER A 199 16.58 1.19 -7.20
CA SER A 199 15.34 1.93 -7.44
C SER A 199 14.69 2.34 -6.10
N VAL A 200 13.72 3.25 -6.12
CA VAL A 200 12.92 3.56 -4.92
C VAL A 200 12.20 2.32 -4.41
N GLY A 201 11.63 1.49 -5.30
CA GLY A 201 10.95 0.25 -4.92
C GLY A 201 11.89 -0.74 -4.23
N GLU A 202 13.10 -0.93 -4.76
CA GLU A 202 14.13 -1.76 -4.15
C GLU A 202 14.61 -1.20 -2.82
N PHE A 203 14.85 0.10 -2.75
CA PHE A 203 15.26 0.76 -1.52
C PHE A 203 14.20 0.60 -0.43
N VAL A 204 12.95 0.88 -0.75
CA VAL A 204 11.84 0.77 0.21
C VAL A 204 11.60 -0.67 0.63
N GLY A 205 11.62 -1.61 -0.33
CA GLY A 205 11.46 -3.02 -0.02
C GLY A 205 12.62 -3.61 0.80
N LYS A 206 13.85 -3.13 0.63
CA LYS A 206 15.03 -3.57 1.41
C LYS A 206 15.03 -3.02 2.84
N TYR A 207 14.61 -1.77 3.04
CA TYR A 207 14.86 -1.04 4.30
C TYR A 207 13.62 -0.68 5.12
N TYR A 208 12.40 -0.72 4.55
CA TYR A 208 11.18 -0.29 5.25
C TYR A 208 10.06 -1.32 5.26
N CYS A 209 9.93 -2.15 4.23
CA CYS A 209 8.90 -3.18 4.18
C CYS A 209 9.30 -4.41 5.00
N ASP A 210 8.29 -5.05 5.61
CA ASP A 210 8.46 -6.31 6.35
C ASP A 210 8.51 -7.51 5.39
N GLU A 211 7.75 -7.43 4.29
CA GLU A 211 7.71 -8.47 3.28
C GLU A 211 7.46 -7.92 1.87
N VAL A 212 7.78 -8.74 0.88
CA VAL A 212 7.46 -8.53 -0.53
C VAL A 212 6.49 -9.64 -0.96
N ALA A 213 5.25 -9.26 -1.28
CA ALA A 213 4.22 -10.17 -1.75
C ALA A 213 4.58 -10.77 -3.12
N GLN A 214 4.25 -12.05 -3.31
CA GLN A 214 4.51 -12.81 -4.55
C GLN A 214 3.18 -13.26 -5.16
#